data_AF-A0A7Y8GKG4-F1
#
_entry.id   AF-A0A7Y8GKG4-F1
#
_cell.length_a   1.000
_cell.length_b   1.000
_cell.length_c   1.000
_cell.angle_alpha   90.00
_cell.angle_beta   90.00
_cell.angle_gamma   90.00
#
_symmetry.space_group_name_H-M   'P 1'
#
loop_
_entity.id
_entity.type
_entity.pdbx_description
1 polymer ?
#
loop_
_entity_poly.entity_id
_entity_poly.type
_entity_poly.pdbx_seq_one_letter_code
_entity_poly.pdbx_strand_id
1 'polypeptide(L)'
;MLLIFFAMLFGIPNSSPWFGLVFVYLMGTGLFIVGSIAWIALRGRRAALALARTPPTRALHTREVKALVWFGQPERIVWRMPRGNVIDLVKAAQAAGTRPVVRTVRGPYRVMVRARHHERHDFIGEVEVVMLPGADRHIRDINEAEVVLCGKFAVVLALNGAWRIDQAPSLLR
;
A
#
# COMPACT_ATOMS: atom_id res chain seq x y z
N MET A 1 9.04 -14.75 19.04
CA MET A 1 7.57 -14.67 19.24
C MET A 1 6.93 -16.05 19.22
N LEU A 2 6.88 -16.77 18.10
CA LEU A 2 6.26 -18.11 18.02
C LEU A 2 6.95 -19.18 18.90
N LEU A 3 8.28 -19.10 19.05
CA LEU A 3 9.05 -19.96 19.96
C LEU A 3 8.80 -19.65 21.44
N ILE A 4 8.68 -18.36 21.79
CA ILE A 4 8.32 -17.90 23.15
C ILE A 4 6.87 -18.30 23.47
N PHE A 5 5.99 -18.25 22.48
CA PHE A 5 4.60 -18.69 22.56
C PHE A 5 4.52 -20.18 22.92
N PHE A 6 5.24 -21.04 22.21
CA PHE A 6 5.30 -22.46 22.55
C PHE A 6 5.99 -22.73 23.88
N ALA A 7 7.06 -22.00 24.20
CA ALA A 7 7.73 -22.13 25.49
C ALA A 7 6.85 -21.76 26.69
N MET A 8 6.00 -20.72 26.58
CA MET A 8 5.02 -20.36 27.62
C MET A 8 3.84 -21.36 27.68
N LEU A 9 3.39 -21.87 26.52
CA LEU A 9 2.26 -22.80 26.44
C LEU A 9 2.62 -24.20 26.98
N PHE A 10 3.86 -24.66 26.76
CA PHE A 10 4.35 -25.98 27.18
C PHE A 10 5.23 -25.95 28.44
N GLY A 11 5.72 -24.77 28.85
CA GLY A 11 6.57 -24.63 30.05
C GLY A 11 5.80 -24.46 31.36
N ILE A 12 4.49 -24.20 31.30
CA ILE A 12 3.62 -24.08 32.48
C ILE A 12 2.77 -25.36 32.58
N PRO A 13 2.90 -26.15 33.66
CA PRO A 13 2.06 -27.32 33.87
C PRO A 13 0.58 -26.94 33.88
N ASN A 14 -0.26 -27.76 33.26
CA ASN A 14 -1.70 -27.52 33.12
C ASN A 14 -2.43 -27.41 34.49
N SER A 15 -1.79 -27.91 35.55
CA SER A 15 -2.23 -27.84 36.95
C SER A 15 -1.87 -26.52 37.65
N SER A 16 -1.11 -25.64 36.99
CA SER A 16 -0.72 -24.34 37.56
C SER A 16 -1.90 -23.36 37.55
N PRO A 17 -2.16 -22.64 38.66
CA PRO A 17 -3.21 -21.62 38.71
C PRO A 17 -2.98 -20.45 37.74
N TRP A 18 -1.76 -20.28 37.23
CA TRP A 18 -1.41 -19.22 36.28
C TRP A 18 -1.59 -19.63 34.81
N PHE A 19 -1.81 -20.92 34.52
CA PHE A 19 -1.93 -21.44 33.16
C PHE A 19 -3.09 -20.77 32.40
N GLY A 20 -4.26 -20.66 33.04
CA GLY A 20 -5.43 -20.02 32.45
C GLY A 20 -5.19 -18.55 32.11
N LEU A 21 -4.46 -17.81 32.96
CA LEU A 21 -4.18 -16.39 32.77
C LEU A 21 -3.20 -16.16 31.61
N VAL A 22 -2.15 -16.99 31.51
CA VAL A 22 -1.20 -16.95 30.38
C VAL A 22 -1.90 -17.33 29.07
N PHE A 23 -2.76 -18.35 29.09
CA PHE A 23 -3.53 -18.76 27.91
C PHE A 23 -4.46 -17.64 27.40
N VAL A 24 -5.20 -16.99 28.29
CA VAL A 24 -6.09 -15.87 27.94
C VAL A 24 -5.30 -14.67 27.40
N TYR A 25 -4.16 -14.34 28.01
CA TYR A 25 -3.29 -13.26 27.53
C TYR A 25 -2.76 -13.54 26.13
N LEU A 26 -2.31 -14.76 25.85
CA LEU A 26 -1.82 -15.17 24.54
C LEU A 26 -2.93 -15.17 23.49
N MET A 27 -4.13 -15.65 23.84
CA MET A 27 -5.29 -15.61 22.95
C MET A 27 -5.73 -14.18 22.64
N GLY A 28 -5.80 -13.31 23.65
CA GLY A 28 -6.14 -11.90 23.48
C GLY A 28 -5.12 -11.18 22.58
N THR A 29 -3.83 -11.44 22.79
CA THR A 29 -2.76 -10.87 21.96
C THR A 29 -2.85 -11.37 20.51
N GLY A 30 -3.10 -12.66 20.29
CA GLY A 30 -3.29 -13.23 18.96
C GLY A 30 -4.50 -12.64 18.23
N LEU A 31 -5.64 -12.56 18.92
CA LEU A 31 -6.87 -11.94 18.40
C LEU A 31 -6.67 -10.46 18.07
N PHE A 32 -5.96 -9.71 18.91
CA PHE A 32 -5.66 -8.31 18.67
C PHE A 32 -4.80 -8.10 17.42
N ILE A 33 -3.76 -8.93 17.24
CA ILE A 33 -2.89 -8.87 16.04
C ILE A 33 -3.70 -9.19 14.78
N VAL A 34 -4.45 -10.30 14.77
CA VAL A 34 -5.26 -10.71 13.60
C VAL A 34 -6.34 -9.67 13.31
N GLY A 35 -7.03 -9.19 14.35
CA GLY A 35 -8.05 -8.15 14.25
C GLY A 35 -7.49 -6.84 13.68
N SER A 36 -6.33 -6.41 14.14
CA SER A 36 -5.66 -5.20 13.64
C SER A 36 -5.27 -5.33 12.16
N ILE A 37 -4.73 -6.48 11.74
CA ILE A 37 -4.38 -6.74 10.34
C ILE A 37 -5.63 -6.72 9.46
N ALA A 38 -6.70 -7.40 9.89
CA ALA A 38 -7.96 -7.44 9.18
C ALA A 38 -8.60 -6.05 9.06
N TRP A 39 -8.58 -5.27 10.14
CA TRP A 39 -9.10 -3.91 10.18
C TRP A 39 -8.39 -3.00 9.18
N ILE A 40 -7.06 -3.01 9.16
CA ILE A 40 -6.26 -2.21 8.22
C ILE A 40 -6.57 -2.60 6.77
N ALA A 41 -6.65 -3.91 6.48
CA ALA A 41 -6.99 -4.39 5.15
C ALA A 41 -8.40 -3.98 4.70
N LEU A 42 -9.37 -4.01 5.62
CA LEU A 42 -10.75 -3.58 5.34
C LEU A 42 -10.81 -2.06 5.11
N ARG A 43 -10.08 -1.29 5.90
CA ARG A 43 -10.00 0.17 5.80
C ARG A 43 -9.41 0.61 4.46
N GLY A 44 -8.30 0.00 4.04
CA GLY A 44 -7.71 0.24 2.72
C GLY A 44 -8.66 -0.09 1.57
N ARG A 45 -9.37 -1.23 1.66
CA ARG A 45 -10.39 -1.60 0.65
C ARG A 45 -11.54 -0.60 0.59
N ARG A 46 -12.02 -0.11 1.74
CA ARG A 46 -13.06 0.93 1.80
C ARG A 46 -12.57 2.25 1.20
N ALA A 47 -11.34 2.65 1.47
CA ALA A 47 -10.75 3.87 0.92
C ALA A 47 -10.58 3.80 -0.61
N ALA A 48 -10.12 2.66 -1.14
CA ALA A 48 -10.05 2.44 -2.59
C ALA A 48 -11.43 2.48 -3.25
N LEU A 49 -12.46 1.91 -2.61
CA LEU A 49 -13.84 1.99 -3.08
C LEU A 49 -14.42 3.40 -2.99
N ALA A 50 -14.10 4.15 -1.94
CA ALA A 50 -14.50 5.54 -1.80
C ALA A 50 -13.87 6.39 -2.91
N LEU A 51 -12.57 6.19 -3.17
CA LEU A 51 -11.87 6.84 -4.27
C LEU A 51 -12.48 6.47 -5.63
N ALA A 52 -12.85 5.20 -5.84
CA ALA A 52 -13.52 4.77 -7.07
C ALA A 52 -14.84 5.53 -7.33
N ARG A 53 -15.55 5.93 -6.26
CA ARG A 53 -16.80 6.70 -6.34
C ARG A 53 -16.58 8.20 -6.50
N THR A 54 -15.39 8.71 -6.19
CA THR A 54 -15.05 10.12 -6.41
C THR A 54 -15.08 10.44 -7.91
N PRO A 55 -15.68 11.58 -8.31
CA PRO A 55 -15.71 11.98 -9.71
C PRO A 55 -14.27 12.08 -10.27
N PRO A 56 -14.05 11.64 -11.52
CA PRO A 56 -12.76 11.74 -12.16
C PRO A 56 -12.38 13.21 -12.35
N THR A 57 -11.12 13.54 -12.06
CA THR A 57 -10.59 14.90 -12.28
C THR A 57 -10.29 15.10 -13.77
N ARG A 58 -9.69 14.09 -14.42
CA ARG A 58 -9.37 14.11 -15.85
C ARG A 58 -9.15 12.71 -16.41
N ALA A 59 -9.10 12.61 -17.74
CA ALA A 59 -8.64 11.39 -18.40
C ALA A 59 -7.12 11.22 -18.25
N LEU A 60 -6.66 9.96 -18.22
CA LEU A 60 -5.23 9.65 -18.24
C LEU A 60 -4.64 9.99 -19.61
N HIS A 61 -3.53 10.73 -19.65
CA HIS A 61 -2.90 11.10 -20.91
C HIS A 61 -2.04 9.97 -21.50
N THR A 62 -1.94 9.91 -22.82
CA THR A 62 -1.13 8.90 -23.54
C THR A 62 0.33 8.88 -23.10
N ARG A 63 0.91 10.04 -22.73
CA ARG A 63 2.29 10.12 -22.22
C ARG A 63 2.44 9.45 -20.85
N GLU A 64 1.45 9.60 -19.99
CA GLU A 64 1.42 9.00 -18.65
C GLU A 64 1.23 7.49 -18.75
N VAL A 65 0.41 7.03 -19.70
CA VAL A 65 0.28 5.59 -20.04
C VAL A 65 1.64 5.02 -20.47
N LYS A 66 2.34 5.70 -21.39
CA LYS A 66 3.67 5.25 -21.83
C LYS A 66 4.66 5.19 -20.66
N ALA A 67 4.63 6.17 -19.76
CA ALA A 67 5.48 6.18 -18.58
C ALA A 67 5.13 5.05 -17.61
N LEU A 68 3.85 4.81 -17.33
CA LEU A 68 3.39 3.67 -16.50
C LEU A 68 3.85 2.33 -17.08
N VAL A 69 3.70 2.15 -18.39
CA VAL A 69 4.16 0.94 -19.09
C VAL A 69 5.68 0.81 -19.01
N TRP A 70 6.42 1.91 -19.18
CA TRP A 70 7.88 1.94 -19.04
C TRP A 70 8.32 1.52 -17.63
N PHE A 71 7.68 2.06 -16.59
CA PHE A 71 7.91 1.66 -15.21
C PHE A 71 7.54 0.20 -14.95
N GLY A 72 6.52 -0.33 -15.64
CA GLY A 72 6.07 -1.71 -15.53
C GLY A 72 6.91 -2.76 -16.23
N GLN A 73 7.95 -2.39 -16.97
CA GLN A 73 8.81 -3.36 -17.65
C GLN A 73 9.61 -4.19 -16.63
N PRO A 74 9.42 -5.53 -16.60
CA PRO A 74 9.90 -6.39 -15.53
C PRO A 74 11.42 -6.46 -15.42
N GLU A 75 12.15 -6.17 -16.50
CA GLU A 75 13.62 -6.17 -16.54
C GLU A 75 14.25 -4.90 -15.95
N ARG A 76 13.47 -3.83 -15.72
CA ARG A 76 14.02 -2.53 -15.27
C ARG A 76 13.78 -2.25 -13.79
N ILE A 77 12.56 -2.45 -13.29
CA ILE A 77 12.22 -2.16 -11.90
C ILE A 77 11.18 -3.16 -11.39
N VAL A 78 11.57 -3.99 -10.42
CA VAL A 78 10.63 -4.90 -9.76
C VAL A 78 9.83 -4.13 -8.71
N TRP A 79 8.63 -3.72 -9.09
CA TRP A 79 7.67 -3.09 -8.18
C TRP A 79 7.10 -4.14 -7.24
N ARG A 80 7.66 -4.27 -6.03
CA ARG A 80 7.10 -5.17 -5.03
C ARG A 80 5.92 -4.49 -4.35
N MET A 81 4.74 -5.08 -4.55
CA MET A 81 3.62 -4.86 -3.65
C MET A 81 4.03 -5.28 -2.25
N PRO A 82 3.45 -4.67 -1.22
CA PRO A 82 3.55 -5.20 0.13
C PRO A 82 2.70 -6.48 0.26
N ARG A 83 3.32 -7.58 -0.20
CA ARG A 83 2.98 -9.02 -0.08
C ARG A 83 3.92 -9.92 -0.91
N GLY A 84 5.01 -9.36 -1.46
CA GLY A 84 5.91 -10.08 -2.38
C GLY A 84 5.39 -10.24 -3.81
N ASN A 85 4.20 -9.73 -4.13
CA ASN A 85 3.66 -9.75 -5.49
C ASN A 85 4.35 -8.67 -6.33
N VAL A 86 4.81 -9.03 -7.53
CA VAL A 86 5.27 -8.05 -8.52
C VAL A 86 4.04 -7.33 -9.06
N ILE A 87 3.98 -6.01 -8.88
CA ILE A 87 2.97 -5.16 -9.51
C ILE A 87 3.32 -5.12 -10.98
N ASP A 88 2.56 -5.87 -11.77
CA ASP A 88 2.54 -5.69 -13.21
C ASP A 88 1.82 -4.36 -13.49
N LEU A 89 2.57 -3.25 -13.52
CA LEU A 89 2.02 -1.92 -13.81
C LEU A 89 1.40 -1.86 -15.21
N VAL A 90 1.79 -2.78 -16.12
CA VAL A 90 1.18 -2.93 -17.44
C VAL A 90 -0.23 -3.50 -17.28
N LYS A 91 -0.41 -4.58 -16.51
CA LYS A 91 -1.74 -5.08 -16.15
C LYS A 91 -2.52 -4.08 -15.30
N ALA A 92 -1.88 -3.29 -14.45
CA ALA A 92 -2.51 -2.26 -13.64
C ALA A 92 -3.06 -1.11 -14.52
N ALA A 93 -2.32 -0.72 -15.54
CA ALA A 93 -2.74 0.24 -16.55
C ALA A 93 -3.86 -0.32 -17.44
N GLN A 94 -3.80 -1.61 -17.79
CA GLN A 94 -4.86 -2.30 -18.55
C GLN A 94 -6.13 -2.52 -17.70
N ALA A 95 -5.99 -2.84 -16.42
CA ALA A 95 -7.08 -3.09 -15.47
C ALA A 95 -7.80 -1.80 -15.04
N ALA A 96 -7.17 -0.63 -15.21
CA ALA A 96 -7.83 0.66 -15.08
C ALA A 96 -8.89 0.92 -16.19
N GLY A 97 -9.05 -0.02 -17.13
CA GLY A 97 -10.12 -0.07 -18.13
C GLY A 97 -9.73 0.51 -19.50
N THR A 98 -10.68 0.56 -20.42
CA THR A 98 -10.51 1.15 -21.77
C THR A 98 -10.40 2.69 -21.75
N ARG A 99 -10.78 3.33 -20.64
CA ARG A 99 -10.65 4.78 -20.39
C ARG A 99 -10.17 5.02 -18.95
N PRO A 100 -8.88 4.81 -18.66
CA PRO A 100 -8.34 5.08 -17.33
C PRO A 100 -8.52 6.56 -16.97
N VAL A 101 -9.03 6.79 -15.76
CA VAL A 101 -9.29 8.14 -15.24
C VAL A 101 -8.38 8.45 -14.07
N VAL A 102 -7.96 9.71 -14.00
CA VAL A 102 -7.16 10.26 -12.92
C VAL A 102 -8.10 10.83 -11.87
N ARG A 103 -7.79 10.55 -10.62
CA ARG A 103 -8.48 11.10 -9.46
C ARG A 103 -7.48 11.78 -8.54
N THR A 104 -7.97 12.71 -7.74
CA THR A 104 -7.12 13.44 -6.79
C THR A 104 -7.35 12.88 -5.39
N VAL A 105 -6.27 12.59 -4.69
CA VAL A 105 -6.26 12.19 -3.28
C VAL A 105 -5.51 13.24 -2.49
N ARG A 106 -6.09 13.67 -1.37
CA ARG A 106 -5.45 14.63 -0.46
C ARG A 106 -5.36 14.06 0.94
N GLY A 107 -4.23 14.24 1.60
CA GLY A 107 -4.06 13.85 2.99
C GLY A 107 -2.60 13.79 3.46
N PRO A 108 -2.40 13.50 4.75
CA PRO A 108 -1.07 13.28 5.29
C PRO A 108 -0.43 12.03 4.68
N TYR A 109 0.87 12.06 4.48
CA TYR A 109 1.62 10.87 4.07
C TYR A 109 1.90 10.00 5.30
N ARG A 110 1.67 8.69 5.18
CA ARG A 110 1.96 7.72 6.24
C ARG A 110 2.62 6.50 5.65
N VAL A 111 3.64 5.98 6.34
CA VAL A 111 4.31 4.73 5.99
C VAL A 111 3.99 3.68 7.03
N MET A 112 3.58 2.50 6.58
CA MET A 112 3.42 1.33 7.44
C MET A 112 4.38 0.24 6.95
N VAL A 113 5.32 -0.15 7.81
CA VAL A 113 6.28 -1.22 7.52
C VAL A 113 5.84 -2.49 8.24
N ARG A 114 5.62 -3.58 7.48
CA ARG A 114 5.27 -4.88 8.08
C ARG A 114 6.53 -5.71 8.36
N ALA A 115 6.70 -6.08 9.63
CA ALA A 115 7.93 -6.58 10.24
C ALA A 115 8.51 -7.92 9.73
N ARG A 116 7.85 -8.65 8.82
CA ARG A 116 8.37 -9.95 8.34
C ARG A 116 9.09 -9.91 6.99
N HIS A 117 8.87 -8.88 6.16
CA HIS A 117 9.41 -8.83 4.79
C HIS A 117 9.87 -7.43 4.35
N HIS A 118 10.01 -6.47 5.26
CA HIS A 118 10.25 -5.05 4.92
C HIS A 118 9.24 -4.53 3.87
N GLU A 119 8.01 -5.02 3.95
CA GLU A 119 6.93 -4.60 3.08
C GLU A 119 6.50 -3.19 3.50
N ARG A 120 6.96 -2.21 2.73
CA ARG A 120 6.60 -0.81 2.87
C ARG A 120 5.25 -0.56 2.20
N HIS A 121 4.27 -0.15 2.98
CA HIS A 121 2.99 0.34 2.49
C HIS A 121 2.97 1.87 2.65
N ASP A 122 2.78 2.57 1.55
CA ASP A 122 2.66 4.01 1.54
C ASP A 122 1.19 4.41 1.46
N PHE A 123 0.79 5.42 2.23
CA PHE A 123 -0.57 5.93 2.28
C PHE A 123 -0.58 7.45 2.10
N ILE A 124 -1.56 7.94 1.36
CA ILE A 124 -1.94 9.36 1.35
C ILE A 124 -3.35 9.46 1.91
N GLY A 125 -3.46 10.05 3.10
CA GLY A 125 -4.66 9.98 3.91
C GLY A 125 -4.98 8.53 4.29
N GLU A 126 -6.01 7.98 3.67
CA GLU A 126 -6.52 6.62 3.93
C GLU A 126 -6.32 5.67 2.73
N VAL A 127 -5.86 6.20 1.60
CA VAL A 127 -5.67 5.43 0.37
C VAL A 127 -4.26 4.87 0.34
N GLU A 128 -4.15 3.56 0.14
CA GLU A 128 -2.88 2.89 -0.11
C GLU A 128 -2.39 3.25 -1.52
N VAL A 129 -1.19 3.82 -1.58
CA VAL A 129 -0.58 4.31 -2.82
C VAL A 129 0.73 3.61 -3.13
N VAL A 130 1.04 3.52 -4.41
CA VAL A 130 2.35 3.10 -4.91
C VAL A 130 3.09 4.35 -5.35
N MET A 131 4.14 4.69 -4.59
CA MET A 131 5.05 5.77 -4.90
C MET A 131 6.07 5.31 -5.96
N LEU A 132 6.21 6.10 -7.02
CA LEU A 132 7.21 5.88 -8.07
C LEU A 132 8.52 6.61 -7.72
N PRO A 133 9.66 6.29 -8.39
CA PRO A 133 10.97 6.81 -7.99
C PRO A 133 11.00 8.34 -8.06
N GLY A 134 11.59 8.96 -7.04
CA GLY A 134 11.74 10.41 -6.94
C GLY A 134 10.50 11.14 -6.41
N ALA A 135 9.32 10.50 -6.35
CA ALA A 135 8.13 11.12 -5.78
C ALA A 135 8.27 11.36 -4.26
N ASP A 136 9.03 10.51 -3.58
CA ASP A 136 9.34 10.59 -2.15
C ASP A 136 10.03 11.90 -1.75
N ARG A 137 10.84 12.49 -2.64
CA ARG A 137 11.54 13.76 -2.40
C ARG A 137 10.61 14.98 -2.34
N HIS A 138 9.36 14.82 -2.79
CA HIS A 138 8.40 15.91 -2.90
C HIS A 138 7.24 15.80 -1.90
N ILE A 139 7.38 14.95 -0.88
CA ILE A 139 6.40 14.78 0.19
C ILE A 139 6.36 16.03 1.07
N ARG A 140 5.16 16.44 1.47
CA ARG A 140 4.85 17.53 2.39
C ARG A 140 3.99 17.01 3.56
N ASP A 141 3.71 17.87 4.53
CA ASP A 141 2.83 17.52 5.66
C ASP A 141 1.41 17.16 5.20
N ILE A 142 0.89 17.89 4.22
CA ILE A 142 -0.35 17.60 3.50
C ILE A 142 -0.02 17.43 2.03
N ASN A 143 -0.33 16.27 1.49
CA ASN A 143 -0.05 15.93 0.11
C ASN A 143 -1.32 15.95 -0.72
N GLU A 144 -1.19 16.41 -1.95
CA GLU A 144 -2.18 16.29 -3.00
C GLU A 144 -1.56 15.48 -4.14
N ALA A 145 -2.14 14.33 -4.42
CA ALA A 145 -1.65 13.39 -5.41
C ALA A 145 -2.70 13.15 -6.48
N GLU A 146 -2.28 13.23 -7.74
CA GLU A 146 -3.04 12.69 -8.85
C GLU A 146 -2.71 11.21 -8.97
N VAL A 147 -3.74 10.37 -8.94
CA VAL A 147 -3.57 8.92 -8.88
C VAL A 147 -4.48 8.20 -9.89
N VAL A 148 -4.03 7.04 -10.35
CA VAL A 148 -4.86 6.07 -11.07
C VAL A 148 -5.12 4.88 -10.18
N LEU A 149 -6.39 4.49 -10.08
CA LEU A 149 -6.80 3.34 -9.29
C LEU A 149 -6.54 2.04 -10.05
N CYS A 150 -5.76 1.14 -9.45
CA CYS A 150 -5.38 -0.14 -10.01
C CYS A 150 -5.93 -1.27 -9.12
N GLY A 151 -7.25 -1.40 -9.06
CA GLY A 151 -7.92 -2.36 -8.19
C GLY A 151 -7.99 -1.88 -6.74
N LYS A 152 -7.09 -2.37 -5.86
CA LYS A 152 -7.13 -2.10 -4.40
C LYS A 152 -6.19 -1.00 -3.93
N PHE A 153 -5.30 -0.54 -4.80
CA PHE A 153 -4.29 0.47 -4.53
C PHE A 153 -4.33 1.52 -5.65
N ALA A 154 -3.72 2.67 -5.42
CA ALA A 154 -3.62 3.71 -6.42
C ALA A 154 -2.15 4.00 -6.77
N VAL A 155 -1.82 4.17 -8.04
CA VAL A 155 -0.47 4.55 -8.48
C VAL A 155 -0.41 6.06 -8.59
N VAL A 156 0.62 6.67 -7.99
CA VAL A 156 0.81 8.13 -8.03
C VAL A 156 1.38 8.54 -9.38
N LEU A 157 0.68 9.44 -10.06
CA LEU A 157 1.09 10.02 -11.35
C LEU A 157 1.68 11.41 -11.20
N ALA A 158 1.18 12.18 -10.24
CA ALA A 158 1.74 13.47 -9.88
C ALA A 158 1.59 13.70 -8.38
N LEU A 159 2.53 14.44 -7.79
CA LEU A 159 2.54 14.78 -6.37
C LEU A 159 2.83 16.26 -6.17
N ASN A 160 1.95 16.95 -5.45
CA ASN A 160 2.09 18.33 -4.98
C ASN A 160 2.41 19.34 -6.10
N GLY A 161 2.05 19.04 -7.35
CA GLY A 161 2.42 19.81 -8.54
C GLY A 161 3.93 19.89 -8.82
N ALA A 162 4.76 19.20 -8.04
CA ALA A 162 6.22 19.28 -8.08
C ALA A 162 6.86 18.06 -8.75
N TRP A 163 6.20 16.91 -8.66
CA TRP A 163 6.64 15.67 -9.29
C TRP A 163 5.58 15.14 -10.24
N ARG A 164 6.00 14.64 -11.41
CA ARG A 164 5.12 14.00 -12.38
C ARG A 164 5.80 12.80 -13.05
N ILE A 165 5.01 11.78 -13.34
CA ILE A 165 5.45 10.51 -13.91
C ILE A 165 6.00 10.66 -15.34
N ASP A 166 5.50 11.62 -16.12
CA ASP A 166 5.96 11.88 -17.48
C ASP A 166 7.39 12.46 -17.51
N GLN A 167 7.84 13.04 -16.41
CA GLN A 167 9.20 13.58 -16.22
C GLN A 167 10.13 12.58 -15.51
N ALA A 168 9.58 11.53 -14.91
CA ALA A 168 10.35 10.58 -14.12
C ALA A 168 11.38 9.74 -14.92
N PRO A 169 11.15 9.35 -16.20
CA PRO A 169 12.17 8.67 -16.99
C PRO A 169 13.45 9.50 -17.22
N SER A 170 13.34 10.84 -17.24
CA SER A 170 14.51 11.73 -17.31
C SER A 170 15.20 11.93 -15.97
N LEU A 171 14.55 11.63 -14.85
CA LEU A 171 15.11 11.75 -13.49
C LEU A 171 15.88 10.49 -13.04
N LEU A 172 15.88 9.43 -13.86
CA LEU A 172 16.56 8.15 -13.62
C LEU A 172 17.80 7.95 -14.49
N ARG A 173 18.21 8.96 -15.26
CA ARG A 173 19.53 9.03 -15.91
C ARG A 173 20.54 9.65 -14.95
#